data_AF-A0A954YZH4-F1
#
_entry.id   AF-A0A954YZH4-F1
#
_cell.length_a   1.000
_cell.length_b   1.000
_cell.length_c   1.000
_cell.angle_alpha   90.00
_cell.angle_beta   90.00
_cell.angle_gamma   90.00
#
_symmetry.space_group_name_H-M   'P 1'
#
loop_
_entity.id
_entity.type
_entity.pdbx_description
1 polymer ?
#
loop_
_entity_poly.entity_id
_entity_poly.type
_entity_poly.pdbx_seq_one_letter_code
_entity_poly.pdbx_strand_id
1 'polypeptide(L)'
;MSEQDQGATQPSTTTPEPTTSQTDTTGGGAAQPRSKWRARLRVAGLFMLVFLVLGAVGVGGAEYYTGTPNFCGTCHVMDPYYESWAADVHATKLGVRCVDCHYAPGERHTFKAKFKGLSQAVSYFSGRSGGSRPRAHVNDDSCLTSSCHGDGVFRETEIKIGEPRKEVREIAGQEVEIDREPTVVYQHGVHLDVDGKLEENERAIRDVAARLKRALPGEGFELVEAASKSVAPAKERQTAMLAIVAQLGASAQQADAMELMRLEHIKVRLDQLSGITCAACHTYNEAGNSHFKVNQSSCFTCHFTNQEFNRDSGECLKCHEPPSRMIAVHGAPADSDGLRNAGASSTGMMDHRDIVARGIDCASCHLDVVQGDAVVSARECAHCHDQDRFTKDFEARTTETVAEYHRTHVAAQSAQCGDCHRAINHRLIDPVMVASSAAFLEPVLENCQHCHPNHHREQVELLKGTGGHGVDHPMPNAMFGSRMNCRGCHAKSGEDFKGDPLVQATEATCVACHSDDYRDLFRQWIDEIKTYTDETEAAIGRVESRMAELTEAGKSLPRNINDVISDAKFNLHLVRTGNGVHNKHYAMQLLDLSLRNLDQAMITMSEP
;
A
#
# COMPACT_ATOMS: atom_id res chain seq x y z
N MET A 1 -47.73 -32.04 10.65
CA MET A 1 -48.28 -33.40 10.52
C MET A 1 -47.90 -34.17 11.78
N SER A 2 -48.92 -34.51 12.58
CA SER A 2 -49.07 -35.45 13.74
C SER A 2 -47.81 -35.99 14.44
N GLU A 3 -47.63 -35.75 15.75
CA GLU A 3 -48.10 -36.57 16.91
C GLU A 3 -47.36 -37.92 17.03
N GLN A 4 -46.53 -38.08 18.08
CA GLN A 4 -46.81 -38.85 19.31
C GLN A 4 -47.21 -40.32 19.06
N ASP A 5 -46.43 -41.28 19.58
CA ASP A 5 -46.95 -42.18 20.62
C ASP A 5 -45.86 -42.96 21.38
N GLN A 6 -46.16 -43.22 22.65
CA GLN A 6 -45.46 -44.03 23.63
C GLN A 6 -45.94 -45.50 23.52
N GLY A 7 -45.30 -46.44 24.22
CA GLY A 7 -46.00 -47.67 24.62
C GLY A 7 -45.16 -48.93 24.75
N ALA A 8 -45.01 -49.38 25.99
CA ALA A 8 -44.32 -50.57 26.46
C ALA A 8 -44.95 -51.91 26.02
N THR A 9 -44.20 -53.02 26.16
CA THR A 9 -44.69 -54.30 26.71
C THR A 9 -43.56 -55.33 26.88
N GLN A 10 -43.43 -55.89 28.09
CA GLN A 10 -42.87 -57.24 28.32
C GLN A 10 -44.02 -58.27 28.19
N PRO A 11 -43.72 -59.58 28.00
CA PRO A 11 -43.82 -60.48 29.17
C PRO A 11 -42.83 -61.68 29.20
N SER A 12 -42.41 -62.01 30.43
CA SER A 12 -42.52 -63.29 31.15
C SER A 12 -42.08 -64.66 30.56
N THR A 13 -41.23 -65.32 31.38
CA THR A 13 -41.26 -66.75 31.83
C THR A 13 -40.85 -67.88 30.88
N THR A 14 -39.80 -68.63 31.24
CA THR A 14 -39.92 -70.01 31.80
C THR A 14 -38.56 -70.62 32.16
N THR A 15 -38.48 -71.22 33.36
CA THR A 15 -37.41 -72.06 33.89
C THR A 15 -37.55 -73.51 33.39
N PRO A 16 -36.54 -74.37 33.55
CA PRO A 16 -36.74 -75.46 34.51
C PRO A 16 -35.52 -75.81 35.41
N GLU A 17 -35.85 -76.19 36.64
CA GLU A 17 -35.09 -77.05 37.59
C GLU A 17 -34.87 -78.47 37.00
N PRO A 18 -34.07 -79.40 37.58
CA PRO A 18 -33.87 -79.70 39.01
C PRO A 18 -32.38 -79.99 39.37
N THR A 19 -31.89 -80.38 40.55
CA THR A 19 -32.37 -81.30 41.59
C THR A 19 -31.58 -81.04 42.89
N THR A 20 -32.29 -81.22 44.00
CA THR A 20 -31.80 -81.27 45.38
C THR A 20 -30.93 -82.50 45.68
N SER A 21 -29.87 -82.32 46.47
CA SER A 21 -29.54 -83.28 47.53
C SER A 21 -28.88 -82.55 48.71
N GLN A 22 -29.57 -82.58 49.85
CA GLN A 22 -29.06 -82.17 51.15
C GLN A 22 -28.28 -83.34 51.75
N THR A 23 -27.13 -83.06 52.37
CA THR A 23 -26.60 -83.87 53.46
C THR A 23 -26.13 -82.93 54.57
N ASP A 24 -26.79 -83.03 55.70
CA ASP A 24 -26.40 -82.41 56.96
C ASP A 24 -25.11 -83.04 57.47
N THR A 25 -24.12 -82.20 57.82
CA THR A 25 -23.11 -82.56 58.83
C THR A 25 -22.82 -81.35 59.72
N THR A 26 -23.09 -81.54 61.00
CA THR A 26 -22.70 -80.70 62.14
C THR A 26 -21.18 -80.60 62.25
N GLY A 27 -20.63 -79.39 62.46
CA GLY A 27 -19.22 -79.22 62.75
C GLY A 27 -18.87 -77.80 63.21
N GLY A 28 -18.19 -77.70 64.35
CA GLY A 28 -17.85 -76.47 65.06
C GLY A 28 -16.99 -75.46 64.30
N GLY A 29 -16.91 -74.27 64.89
CA GLY A 29 -16.48 -73.04 64.23
C GLY A 29 -15.02 -72.94 63.79
N ALA A 30 -14.79 -71.94 62.93
CA ALA A 30 -13.55 -71.19 62.86
C ALA A 30 -13.84 -69.86 62.15
N ALA A 31 -13.57 -68.74 62.82
CA ALA A 31 -13.58 -67.42 62.21
C ALA A 31 -12.57 -67.39 61.04
N GLN A 32 -13.05 -67.12 59.82
CA GLN A 32 -12.16 -66.99 58.66
C GLN A 32 -11.18 -65.81 58.86
N PRO A 33 -9.86 -66.02 58.72
CA PRO A 33 -8.92 -64.92 58.79
C PRO A 33 -9.11 -64.03 57.57
N ARG A 34 -9.67 -62.81 57.75
CA ARG A 34 -9.67 -61.77 56.70
C ARG A 34 -8.22 -61.60 56.25
N SER A 35 -7.89 -62.06 55.05
CA SER A 35 -6.50 -62.22 54.63
C SER A 35 -5.80 -60.86 54.67
N LYS A 36 -4.76 -60.76 55.51
CA LYS A 36 -3.87 -59.57 55.59
C LYS A 36 -3.30 -59.20 54.21
N TRP A 37 -3.33 -60.12 53.25
CA TRP A 37 -2.97 -59.94 51.85
C TRP A 37 -3.89 -58.95 51.09
N ARG A 38 -5.21 -59.03 51.27
CA ARG A 38 -6.14 -58.05 50.64
C ARG A 38 -5.98 -56.64 51.21
N ALA A 39 -5.65 -56.52 52.50
CA ALA A 39 -5.34 -55.23 53.12
C ALA A 39 -3.99 -54.68 52.63
N ARG A 40 -2.96 -55.53 52.51
CA ARG A 40 -1.64 -55.17 51.95
C ARG A 40 -1.72 -54.75 50.47
N LEU A 41 -2.54 -55.42 49.66
CA LEU A 41 -2.80 -55.04 48.27
C LEU A 41 -3.52 -53.68 48.15
N ARG A 42 -4.47 -53.37 49.04
CA ARG A 42 -5.12 -52.06 49.09
C ARG A 42 -4.15 -50.95 49.49
N VAL A 43 -3.29 -51.21 50.48
CA VAL A 43 -2.25 -50.26 50.90
C VAL A 43 -1.22 -50.05 49.78
N ALA A 44 -0.74 -51.12 49.14
CA ALA A 44 0.16 -51.03 47.99
C ALA A 44 -0.49 -50.29 46.79
N GLY A 45 -1.76 -50.54 46.52
CA GLY A 45 -2.53 -49.82 45.50
C GLY A 45 -2.68 -48.33 45.82
N LEU A 46 -2.90 -47.97 47.10
CA LEU A 46 -2.94 -46.57 47.54
C LEU A 46 -1.58 -45.89 47.38
N PHE A 47 -0.48 -46.56 47.75
CA PHE A 47 0.87 -46.02 47.55
C PHE A 47 1.22 -45.84 46.07
N MET A 48 0.83 -46.78 45.20
CA MET A 48 0.99 -46.64 43.75
C MET A 48 0.17 -45.46 43.22
N LEU A 49 -1.07 -45.29 43.67
CA LEU A 49 -1.91 -44.15 43.28
C LEU A 49 -1.29 -42.82 43.72
N VAL A 50 -0.83 -42.73 44.97
CA VAL A 50 -0.15 -41.53 45.49
C VAL A 50 1.12 -41.23 44.69
N PHE A 51 1.92 -42.25 44.37
CA PHE A 51 3.11 -42.09 43.56
C PHE A 51 2.79 -41.63 42.13
N LEU A 52 1.75 -42.18 41.51
CA LEU A 52 1.27 -41.77 40.18
C LEU A 52 0.75 -40.32 40.21
N VAL A 53 0.01 -39.93 41.24
CA VAL A 53 -0.48 -38.55 41.40
C VAL A 53 0.69 -37.59 41.63
N LEU A 54 1.64 -37.92 42.51
CA LEU A 54 2.83 -37.10 42.74
C LEU A 54 3.71 -37.01 41.48
N GLY A 55 3.84 -38.09 40.73
CA GLY A 55 4.52 -38.10 39.43
C GLY A 55 3.82 -37.20 38.42
N ALA A 56 2.49 -37.30 38.30
CA ALA A 56 1.70 -36.46 37.41
C ALA A 56 1.77 -34.97 37.80
N VAL A 57 1.67 -34.66 39.10
CA VAL A 57 1.82 -33.29 39.62
C VAL A 57 3.24 -32.77 39.40
N GLY A 58 4.26 -33.60 39.60
CA GLY A 58 5.65 -33.24 39.35
C GLY A 58 5.92 -32.93 37.88
N VAL A 59 5.42 -33.75 36.97
CA VAL A 59 5.52 -33.52 35.51
C VAL A 59 4.76 -32.26 35.11
N GLY A 60 3.50 -32.10 35.56
CA GLY A 60 2.69 -30.92 35.25
C GLY A 60 3.28 -29.62 35.80
N GLY A 61 3.84 -29.65 37.02
CA GLY A 61 4.51 -28.51 37.63
C GLY A 61 5.82 -28.13 36.91
N ALA A 62 6.62 -29.13 36.53
CA ALA A 62 7.82 -28.90 35.73
C ALA A 62 7.47 -28.31 34.37
N GLU A 63 6.43 -28.82 33.70
CA GLU A 63 5.98 -28.31 32.43
C GLU A 63 5.52 -26.85 32.53
N TYR A 64 4.65 -26.55 33.50
CA TYR A 64 4.16 -25.20 33.77
C TYR A 64 5.32 -24.22 33.98
N TYR A 65 6.28 -24.57 34.85
CA TYR A 65 7.44 -23.73 35.14
C TYR A 65 8.30 -23.49 33.88
N THR A 66 8.57 -24.54 33.10
CA THR A 66 9.39 -24.44 31.89
C THR A 66 8.73 -23.67 30.75
N GLY A 67 7.42 -23.39 30.84
CA GLY A 67 6.70 -22.54 29.89
C GLY A 67 6.60 -21.07 30.30
N THR A 68 7.22 -20.67 31.41
CA THR A 68 7.17 -19.28 31.90
C THR A 68 8.28 -18.42 31.31
N PRO A 69 8.04 -17.12 31.10
CA PRO A 69 9.07 -16.17 30.67
C PRO A 69 10.31 -16.16 31.57
N ASN A 70 10.12 -16.29 32.90
CA ASN A 70 11.23 -16.38 33.86
C ASN A 70 12.15 -17.56 33.59
N PHE A 71 11.60 -18.72 33.21
CA PHE A 71 12.42 -19.88 32.83
C PHE A 71 13.13 -19.62 31.49
N CYS A 72 12.42 -19.10 30.48
CA CYS A 72 13.02 -18.77 29.19
C CYS A 72 14.20 -17.78 29.33
N GLY A 73 14.06 -16.77 30.18
CA GLY A 73 15.08 -15.77 30.52
C GLY A 73 16.39 -16.35 31.09
N THR A 74 16.37 -17.60 31.58
CA THR A 74 17.60 -18.28 32.05
C THR A 74 18.49 -18.79 30.92
N CYS A 75 17.94 -18.92 29.70
CA CYS A 75 18.64 -19.47 28.53
C CYS A 75 18.87 -18.46 27.40
N HIS A 76 17.98 -17.46 27.24
CA HIS A 76 18.11 -16.40 26.23
C HIS A 76 17.47 -15.09 26.70
N VAL A 77 17.84 -13.98 26.06
CA VAL A 77 17.29 -12.65 26.38
C VAL A 77 15.80 -12.61 26.05
N MET A 78 14.96 -12.39 27.07
CA MET A 78 13.50 -12.37 26.94
C MET A 78 12.84 -11.05 27.33
N ASP A 79 13.50 -10.22 28.12
CA ASP A 79 12.92 -8.99 28.66
C ASP A 79 12.21 -8.10 27.61
N PRO A 80 12.83 -7.72 26.47
CA PRO A 80 12.14 -6.87 25.49
C PRO A 80 10.95 -7.58 24.81
N TYR A 81 11.01 -8.90 24.66
CA TYR A 81 9.93 -9.70 24.08
C TYR A 81 8.76 -9.87 25.07
N TYR A 82 9.07 -10.02 26.35
CA TYR A 82 8.08 -10.11 27.41
C TYR A 82 7.38 -8.76 27.63
N GLU A 83 8.13 -7.65 27.68
CA GLU A 83 7.59 -6.30 27.85
C GLU A 83 6.63 -5.95 26.71
N SER A 84 7.04 -6.19 25.47
CA SER A 84 6.18 -5.99 24.31
C SER A 84 4.95 -6.91 24.33
N TRP A 85 5.08 -8.15 24.81
CA TRP A 85 3.95 -9.10 24.88
C TRP A 85 2.97 -8.68 25.96
N ALA A 86 3.46 -8.24 27.11
CA ALA A 86 2.65 -7.78 28.22
C ALA A 86 1.79 -6.55 27.87
N ALA A 87 2.14 -5.81 26.81
CA ALA A 87 1.35 -4.70 26.28
C ALA A 87 0.26 -5.14 25.27
N ASP A 88 0.32 -6.37 24.75
CA ASP A 88 -0.61 -6.85 23.72
C ASP A 88 -1.98 -7.27 24.29
N VAL A 89 -2.98 -7.25 23.42
CA VAL A 89 -4.34 -7.76 23.73
C VAL A 89 -4.33 -9.24 24.12
N HIS A 90 -3.42 -10.04 23.52
CA HIS A 90 -3.29 -11.46 23.80
C HIS A 90 -2.81 -11.72 25.23
N ALA A 91 -1.92 -10.88 25.78
CA ALA A 91 -1.51 -10.98 27.17
C ALA A 91 -2.56 -10.36 28.10
N THR A 92 -2.97 -9.12 27.82
CA THR A 92 -3.75 -8.29 28.75
C THR A 92 -5.22 -8.70 28.86
N LYS A 93 -5.86 -9.06 27.74
CA LYS A 93 -7.30 -9.38 27.72
C LYS A 93 -7.57 -10.89 27.76
N LEU A 94 -6.71 -11.69 27.14
CA LEU A 94 -6.94 -13.12 26.93
C LEU A 94 -6.03 -14.04 27.77
N GLY A 95 -4.94 -13.51 28.34
CA GLY A 95 -4.01 -14.29 29.16
C GLY A 95 -3.25 -15.40 28.41
N VAL A 96 -3.05 -15.24 27.09
CA VAL A 96 -2.37 -16.21 26.22
C VAL A 96 -0.87 -16.18 26.48
N ARG A 97 -0.26 -17.31 26.86
CA ARG A 97 1.18 -17.38 27.19
C ARG A 97 2.02 -17.50 25.92
N CYS A 98 3.31 -17.13 26.01
CA CYS A 98 4.26 -17.24 24.90
C CYS A 98 4.27 -18.65 24.25
N VAL A 99 4.21 -19.70 25.09
CA VAL A 99 4.23 -21.09 24.61
C VAL A 99 2.96 -21.51 23.89
N ASP A 100 1.85 -20.81 24.13
CA ASP A 100 0.57 -21.10 23.48
C ASP A 100 0.56 -20.62 22.01
N CYS A 101 1.54 -19.80 21.60
CA CYS A 101 1.75 -19.39 20.20
C CYS A 101 2.99 -20.06 19.58
N HIS A 102 4.10 -20.16 20.31
CA HIS A 102 5.38 -20.65 19.76
C HIS A 102 5.54 -22.17 19.73
N TYR A 103 4.63 -22.92 20.37
CA TYR A 103 4.58 -24.37 20.28
C TYR A 103 3.21 -24.78 19.74
N ALA A 104 3.20 -25.44 18.57
CA ALA A 104 1.98 -25.87 17.92
C ALA A 104 1.16 -26.82 18.81
N PRO A 105 -0.17 -26.88 18.66
CA PRO A 105 -0.99 -27.90 19.30
C PRO A 105 -0.39 -29.31 19.05
N GLY A 106 -0.25 -30.10 20.13
CA GLY A 106 0.41 -31.41 20.06
C GLY A 106 1.94 -31.41 20.24
N GLU A 107 2.64 -30.28 20.09
CA GLU A 107 4.09 -30.19 20.34
C GLU A 107 4.44 -29.81 21.79
N ARG A 108 3.52 -29.13 22.49
CA ARG A 108 3.65 -28.54 23.83
C ARG A 108 4.11 -29.52 24.93
N HIS A 109 3.87 -30.82 24.74
CA HIS A 109 4.17 -31.89 25.70
C HIS A 109 5.25 -32.88 25.20
N THR A 110 5.94 -32.56 24.10
CA THR A 110 6.85 -33.51 23.45
C THR A 110 8.31 -33.33 23.87
N PHE A 111 9.09 -34.42 23.87
CA PHE A 111 10.54 -34.34 24.03
C PHE A 111 11.20 -33.50 22.92
N LYS A 112 10.61 -33.46 21.72
CA LYS A 112 11.08 -32.67 20.57
C LYS A 112 11.13 -31.17 20.87
N ALA A 113 10.10 -30.63 21.50
CA ALA A 113 10.06 -29.23 21.95
C ALA A 113 11.22 -28.91 22.90
N LYS A 114 11.53 -29.82 23.83
CA LYS A 114 12.63 -29.68 24.80
C LYS A 114 14.00 -29.76 24.13
N PHE A 115 14.19 -30.64 23.14
CA PHE A 115 15.43 -30.70 22.36
C PHE A 115 15.65 -29.46 21.49
N LYS A 116 14.59 -28.86 20.94
CA LYS A 116 14.66 -27.60 20.18
C LYS A 116 15.10 -26.44 21.07
N GLY A 117 14.55 -26.32 22.27
CA GLY A 117 14.99 -25.34 23.27
C GLY A 117 16.45 -25.55 23.70
N LEU A 118 16.88 -26.81 23.86
CA LEU A 118 18.28 -27.13 24.19
C LEU A 118 19.24 -26.75 23.05
N SER A 119 18.90 -26.97 21.78
CA SER A 119 19.76 -26.60 20.65
C SER A 119 19.91 -25.08 20.49
N GLN A 120 18.83 -24.32 20.79
CA GLN A 120 18.87 -22.86 20.82
C GLN A 120 19.78 -22.34 21.93
N ALA A 121 19.72 -22.93 23.13
CA ALA A 121 20.64 -22.61 24.22
C ALA A 121 22.11 -22.89 23.83
N VAL A 122 22.39 -24.05 23.23
CA VAL A 122 23.74 -24.39 22.74
C VAL A 122 24.22 -23.38 21.68
N SER A 123 23.34 -22.94 20.78
CA SER A 123 23.67 -21.93 19.75
C SER A 123 24.01 -20.57 20.37
N TYR A 124 23.26 -20.17 21.39
CA TYR A 124 23.50 -18.93 22.16
C TYR A 124 24.84 -18.98 22.91
N PHE A 125 25.09 -20.03 23.71
CA PHE A 125 26.32 -20.18 24.49
C PHE A 125 27.57 -20.43 23.64
N SER A 126 27.42 -20.98 22.42
CA SER A 126 28.54 -21.16 21.50
C SER A 126 28.90 -19.89 20.71
N GLY A 127 28.17 -18.78 20.90
CA GLY A 127 28.37 -17.54 20.15
C GLY A 127 27.99 -17.64 18.67
N ARG A 128 27.46 -18.79 18.24
CA ARG A 128 27.08 -19.07 16.84
C ARG A 128 25.84 -18.30 16.40
N SER A 129 25.02 -17.82 17.34
CA SER A 129 23.81 -17.06 17.05
C SER A 129 24.05 -15.69 16.38
N GLY A 130 25.28 -15.17 16.38
CA GLY A 130 25.58 -13.85 15.81
C GLY A 130 24.73 -12.73 16.43
N GLY A 131 24.83 -11.51 15.89
CA GLY A 131 23.99 -10.36 16.30
C GLY A 131 22.55 -10.42 15.77
N SER A 132 22.16 -11.49 15.06
CA SER A 132 20.85 -11.66 14.45
C SER A 132 19.83 -12.24 15.42
N ARG A 133 18.70 -11.53 15.60
CA ARG A 133 17.59 -11.93 16.45
C ARG A 133 17.04 -13.30 16.02
N PRO A 134 16.86 -14.29 16.93
CA PRO A 134 16.22 -15.55 16.59
C PRO A 134 14.79 -15.29 16.10
N ARG A 135 14.48 -15.70 14.86
CA ARG A 135 13.10 -15.68 14.35
C ARG A 135 12.37 -16.92 14.87
N ALA A 136 11.27 -16.69 15.57
CA ALA A 136 10.45 -17.77 16.06
C ALA A 136 9.38 -18.11 15.01
N HIS A 137 9.36 -19.37 14.59
CA HIS A 137 8.31 -19.91 13.75
C HIS A 137 7.03 -20.07 14.56
N VAL A 138 5.91 -19.51 14.07
CA VAL A 138 4.59 -19.62 14.68
C VAL A 138 3.69 -20.37 13.71
N ASN A 139 3.25 -21.57 14.10
CA ASN A 139 2.33 -22.36 13.28
C ASN A 139 0.91 -21.82 13.46
N ASP A 140 0.20 -21.60 12.35
CA ASP A 140 -1.17 -21.08 12.30
C ASP A 140 -2.17 -21.92 13.12
N ASP A 141 -1.94 -23.23 13.27
CA ASP A 141 -2.75 -24.10 14.14
C ASP A 141 -2.80 -23.60 15.59
N SER A 142 -1.76 -22.88 16.03
CA SER A 142 -1.72 -22.27 17.36
C SER A 142 -2.76 -21.14 17.49
N CYS A 143 -2.97 -20.39 16.41
CA CYS A 143 -3.96 -19.32 16.32
C CYS A 143 -5.38 -19.87 16.12
N LEU A 144 -5.51 -20.98 15.37
CA LEU A 144 -6.80 -21.57 14.97
C LEU A 144 -7.35 -22.61 15.97
N THR A 145 -6.81 -22.66 17.20
CA THR A 145 -7.39 -23.50 18.26
C THR A 145 -8.81 -23.04 18.63
N SER A 146 -9.63 -23.96 19.15
CA SER A 146 -11.02 -23.66 19.56
C SER A 146 -11.15 -22.61 20.66
N SER A 147 -10.10 -22.39 21.45
CA SER A 147 -10.02 -21.34 22.47
C SER A 147 -9.56 -19.98 21.91
N CYS A 148 -9.18 -19.92 20.63
CA CYS A 148 -8.69 -18.74 19.94
C CYS A 148 -9.54 -18.49 18.67
N HIS A 149 -8.92 -18.35 17.49
CA HIS A 149 -9.61 -18.06 16.22
C HIS A 149 -10.22 -19.29 15.52
N GLY A 150 -10.37 -20.42 16.22
CA GLY A 150 -10.90 -21.66 15.64
C GLY A 150 -12.39 -21.63 15.27
N ASP A 151 -13.12 -20.58 15.64
CA ASP A 151 -14.53 -20.36 15.25
C ASP A 151 -14.69 -19.83 13.81
N GLY A 152 -13.60 -19.32 13.21
CA GLY A 152 -13.59 -18.77 11.86
C GLY A 152 -14.30 -17.42 11.70
N VAL A 153 -14.84 -16.80 12.76
CA VAL A 153 -15.63 -15.55 12.65
C VAL A 153 -14.79 -14.39 12.10
N PHE A 154 -13.50 -14.39 12.42
CA PHE A 154 -12.53 -13.39 11.93
C PHE A 154 -12.41 -13.35 10.40
N ARG A 155 -12.78 -14.43 9.70
CA ARG A 155 -12.71 -14.53 8.23
C ARG A 155 -13.66 -13.55 7.56
N GLU A 156 -14.89 -13.49 8.07
CA GLU A 156 -15.96 -12.67 7.48
C GLU A 156 -16.06 -11.28 8.12
N THR A 157 -15.34 -11.04 9.22
CA THR A 157 -15.42 -9.76 9.93
C THR A 157 -14.71 -8.66 9.16
N GLU A 158 -15.43 -7.58 8.84
CA GLU A 158 -14.85 -6.35 8.31
C GLU A 158 -14.17 -5.55 9.44
N ILE A 159 -12.91 -5.19 9.22
CA ILE A 159 -12.07 -4.49 10.17
C ILE A 159 -11.63 -3.17 9.53
N LYS A 160 -11.89 -2.06 10.22
CA LYS A 160 -11.32 -0.77 9.83
C LYS A 160 -9.86 -0.69 10.28
N ILE A 161 -8.96 -0.48 9.33
CA ILE A 161 -7.53 -0.35 9.60
C ILE A 161 -7.18 1.12 9.86
N GLY A 162 -6.70 1.40 11.07
CA GLY A 162 -6.36 2.75 11.53
C GLY A 162 -7.24 3.19 12.70
N GLU A 163 -6.86 4.28 13.35
CA GLU A 163 -7.63 4.87 14.45
C GLU A 163 -8.36 6.12 13.98
N PRO A 164 -9.59 6.37 14.43
CA PRO A 164 -10.24 7.66 14.26
C PRO A 164 -9.34 8.77 14.82
N ARG A 165 -9.14 9.83 14.05
CA ARG A 165 -8.27 10.94 14.46
C ARG A 165 -8.96 12.28 14.25
N LYS A 166 -8.71 13.19 15.18
CA LYS A 166 -9.01 14.62 15.02
C LYS A 166 -7.82 15.29 14.37
N GLU A 167 -8.08 16.13 13.38
CA GLU A 167 -7.07 16.93 12.71
C GLU A 167 -7.52 18.38 12.74
N VAL A 168 -6.76 19.25 13.40
CA VAL A 168 -6.96 20.69 13.31
C VAL A 168 -6.32 21.17 12.01
N ARG A 169 -7.09 21.91 11.21
CA ARG A 169 -6.64 22.48 9.94
C ARG A 169 -6.87 23.97 9.91
N GLU A 170 -5.91 24.71 9.41
CA GLU A 170 -6.13 26.10 9.06
C GLU A 170 -6.76 26.17 7.66
N ILE A 171 -8.02 26.60 7.59
CA ILE A 171 -8.74 26.81 6.34
C ILE A 171 -9.10 28.30 6.30
N ALA A 172 -8.53 29.03 5.34
CA ALA A 172 -8.75 30.47 5.21
C ALA A 172 -8.46 31.26 6.51
N GLY A 173 -7.34 30.98 7.18
CA GLY A 173 -6.95 31.66 8.43
C GLY A 173 -7.75 31.25 9.67
N GLN A 174 -8.60 30.22 9.57
CA GLN A 174 -9.39 29.71 10.69
C GLN A 174 -9.01 28.27 11.01
N GLU A 175 -8.76 27.98 12.29
CA GLU A 175 -8.60 26.61 12.77
C GLU A 175 -9.95 25.88 12.77
N VAL A 176 -10.05 24.84 11.96
CA VAL A 176 -11.18 23.95 11.83
C VAL A 176 -10.75 22.56 12.30
N GLU A 177 -11.37 22.05 13.36
CA GLU A 177 -11.19 20.67 13.79
C GLU A 177 -11.99 19.72 12.88
N ILE A 178 -11.34 18.68 12.36
CA ILE A 178 -11.93 17.71 11.45
C ILE A 178 -11.79 16.31 12.02
N ASP A 179 -12.93 15.63 12.20
CA ASP A 179 -12.97 14.21 12.52
C ASP A 179 -12.67 13.38 11.26
N ARG A 180 -11.70 12.46 11.37
CA ARG A 180 -11.35 11.50 10.33
C ARG A 180 -11.60 10.09 10.82
N GLU A 181 -12.54 9.44 10.15
CA GLU A 181 -12.72 7.99 10.26
C GLU A 181 -11.74 7.26 9.34
N PRO A 182 -11.24 6.07 9.74
CA PRO A 182 -10.48 5.21 8.86
C PRO A 182 -11.33 4.79 7.66
N THR A 183 -10.77 4.93 6.46
CA THR A 183 -11.42 4.52 5.21
C THR A 183 -10.98 3.15 4.74
N VAL A 184 -9.92 2.57 5.31
CA VAL A 184 -9.42 1.25 4.93
C VAL A 184 -10.27 0.18 5.60
N VAL A 185 -10.92 -0.65 4.79
CA VAL A 185 -11.67 -1.83 5.24
C VAL A 185 -10.92 -3.09 4.82
N TYR A 186 -10.74 -4.01 5.77
CA TYR A 186 -10.05 -5.27 5.57
C TYR A 186 -10.92 -6.44 6.00
N GLN A 187 -10.87 -7.53 5.23
CA GLN A 187 -11.53 -8.79 5.55
C GLN A 187 -10.56 -9.95 5.24
N HIS A 188 -10.41 -10.88 6.19
CA HIS A 188 -9.45 -12.00 6.05
C HIS A 188 -9.86 -12.99 4.96
N GLY A 189 -11.15 -13.30 4.81
CA GLY A 189 -11.67 -14.24 3.81
C GLY A 189 -11.22 -13.90 2.39
N VAL A 190 -11.13 -12.61 2.05
CA VAL A 190 -10.62 -12.15 0.75
C VAL A 190 -9.21 -12.68 0.45
N HIS A 191 -8.38 -12.86 1.48
CA HIS A 191 -6.98 -13.30 1.38
C HIS A 191 -6.79 -14.80 1.67
N LEU A 192 -7.71 -15.44 2.40
CA LEU A 192 -7.63 -16.85 2.77
C LEU A 192 -8.42 -17.76 1.81
N ASP A 193 -9.41 -17.23 1.10
CA ASP A 193 -10.21 -17.96 0.10
C ASP A 193 -9.61 -17.80 -1.29
N VAL A 194 -8.62 -18.65 -1.58
CA VAL A 194 -7.73 -18.51 -2.75
C VAL A 194 -7.95 -19.60 -3.80
N ASP A 195 -8.23 -20.84 -3.39
CA ASP A 195 -8.22 -22.00 -4.30
C ASP A 195 -9.09 -21.81 -5.54
N GLY A 196 -10.36 -21.40 -5.33
CA GLY A 196 -11.28 -21.14 -6.45
C GLY A 196 -10.82 -20.01 -7.38
N LYS A 197 -10.20 -18.96 -6.83
CA LYS A 197 -9.66 -17.83 -7.61
C LYS A 197 -8.45 -18.27 -8.43
N LEU A 198 -7.59 -19.11 -7.85
CA LEU A 198 -6.43 -19.66 -8.54
C LEU A 198 -6.86 -20.55 -9.71
N GLU A 199 -7.80 -21.47 -9.48
CA GLU A 199 -8.33 -22.32 -10.55
C GLU A 199 -8.99 -21.51 -11.69
N GLU A 200 -9.72 -20.44 -11.35
CA GLU A 200 -10.32 -19.53 -12.33
C GLU A 200 -9.26 -18.78 -13.14
N ASN A 201 -8.26 -18.23 -12.46
CA ASN A 201 -7.15 -17.54 -13.10
C ASN A 201 -6.38 -18.48 -14.04
N GLU A 202 -6.09 -19.72 -13.62
CA GLU A 202 -5.41 -20.70 -14.46
C GLU A 202 -6.25 -21.11 -15.69
N ARG A 203 -7.58 -21.20 -15.55
CA ARG A 203 -8.48 -21.39 -16.70
C ARG A 203 -8.37 -20.22 -17.68
N ALA A 204 -8.42 -18.98 -17.17
CA ALA A 204 -8.29 -17.79 -18.00
C ALA A 204 -6.94 -17.73 -18.73
N ILE A 205 -5.83 -18.08 -18.07
CA ILE A 205 -4.50 -18.18 -18.68
C ILE A 205 -4.54 -19.16 -19.85
N ARG A 206 -5.09 -20.37 -19.65
CA ARG A 206 -5.19 -21.39 -20.71
C ARG A 206 -6.00 -20.90 -21.90
N ASP A 207 -7.10 -20.21 -21.66
CA ASP A 207 -7.97 -19.71 -22.72
C ASP A 207 -7.32 -18.59 -23.55
N VAL A 208 -6.67 -17.63 -22.89
CA VAL A 208 -5.94 -16.53 -23.53
C VAL A 208 -4.74 -17.09 -24.30
N ALA A 209 -3.95 -17.97 -23.67
CA ALA A 209 -2.81 -18.62 -24.31
C ALA A 209 -3.24 -19.44 -25.55
N ALA A 210 -4.38 -20.14 -25.49
CA ALA A 210 -4.89 -20.87 -26.63
C ALA A 210 -5.31 -19.96 -27.80
N ARG A 211 -5.85 -18.76 -27.52
CA ARG A 211 -6.15 -17.76 -28.56
C ARG A 211 -4.86 -17.22 -29.18
N LEU A 212 -3.88 -16.84 -28.36
CA LEU A 212 -2.59 -16.34 -28.83
C LEU A 212 -1.84 -17.38 -29.65
N LYS A 213 -1.80 -18.65 -29.21
CA LYS A 213 -1.15 -19.74 -29.92
C LYS A 213 -1.78 -20.04 -31.29
N ARG A 214 -3.10 -19.84 -31.43
CA ARG A 214 -3.78 -19.94 -32.73
C ARG A 214 -3.44 -18.77 -33.66
N ALA A 215 -3.28 -17.56 -33.11
CA ALA A 215 -2.98 -16.36 -33.88
C ALA A 215 -1.48 -16.23 -34.24
N LEU A 216 -0.59 -16.70 -33.36
CA LEU A 216 0.87 -16.54 -33.42
C LEU A 216 1.56 -17.89 -33.16
N PRO A 217 1.47 -18.87 -34.07
CA PRO A 217 2.03 -20.20 -33.82
C PRO A 217 3.57 -20.20 -33.80
N GLY A 218 4.16 -21.18 -33.11
CA GLY A 218 5.61 -21.36 -33.04
C GLY A 218 6.30 -20.27 -32.22
N GLU A 219 7.43 -19.78 -32.74
CA GLU A 219 8.31 -18.80 -32.08
C GLU A 219 7.57 -17.51 -31.66
N GLY A 220 6.54 -17.10 -32.40
CA GLY A 220 5.75 -15.91 -32.07
C GLY A 220 5.03 -16.02 -30.72
N PHE A 221 4.42 -17.17 -30.41
CA PHE A 221 3.79 -17.40 -29.11
C PHE A 221 4.83 -17.55 -28.00
N GLU A 222 5.94 -18.25 -28.27
CA GLU A 222 7.00 -18.46 -27.29
C GLU A 222 7.60 -17.12 -26.79
N LEU A 223 7.76 -16.15 -27.68
CA LEU A 223 8.21 -14.79 -27.31
C LEU A 223 7.19 -14.06 -26.42
N VAL A 224 5.90 -14.15 -26.75
CA VAL A 224 4.83 -13.52 -25.95
C VAL A 224 4.70 -14.19 -24.58
N GLU A 225 4.75 -15.52 -24.53
CA GLU A 225 4.69 -16.30 -23.28
C GLU A 225 5.91 -16.06 -22.38
N ALA A 226 7.11 -15.93 -22.96
CA ALA A 226 8.30 -15.56 -22.19
C ALA A 226 8.17 -14.13 -21.63
N ALA A 227 7.70 -13.18 -22.45
CA ALA A 227 7.52 -11.80 -22.03
C ALA A 227 6.45 -11.64 -20.95
N SER A 228 5.38 -12.44 -20.98
CA SER A 228 4.29 -12.40 -19.99
C SER A 228 4.73 -12.81 -18.59
N LYS A 229 5.87 -13.51 -18.48
CA LYS A 229 6.45 -14.03 -17.22
C LYS A 229 7.60 -13.19 -16.69
N SER A 230 7.96 -12.09 -17.37
CA SER A 230 8.95 -11.13 -16.88
C SER A 230 8.51 -10.54 -15.54
N VAL A 231 9.45 -10.24 -14.64
CA VAL A 231 9.16 -9.59 -13.35
C VAL A 231 9.79 -8.20 -13.21
N ALA A 232 10.18 -7.58 -14.34
CA ALA A 232 10.58 -6.17 -14.41
C ALA A 232 9.43 -5.25 -13.94
N PRO A 233 9.65 -3.95 -13.68
CA PRO A 233 8.59 -2.99 -13.35
C PRO A 233 7.43 -2.97 -14.36
N ALA A 234 6.21 -2.68 -13.91
CA ALA A 234 4.97 -2.83 -14.72
C ALA A 234 5.07 -2.14 -16.10
N LYS A 235 5.47 -0.86 -16.10
CA LYS A 235 5.61 -0.05 -17.30
C LYS A 235 6.62 -0.63 -18.29
N GLU A 236 7.74 -1.16 -17.81
CA GLU A 236 8.76 -1.79 -18.64
C GLU A 236 8.23 -3.08 -19.28
N ARG A 237 7.53 -3.93 -18.51
CA ARG A 237 6.93 -5.16 -19.05
C ARG A 237 5.89 -4.87 -20.12
N GLN A 238 5.01 -3.90 -19.88
CA GLN A 238 3.99 -3.48 -20.85
C GLN A 238 4.62 -2.95 -22.13
N THR A 239 5.63 -2.08 -22.00
CA THR A 239 6.35 -1.52 -23.16
C THR A 239 7.04 -2.61 -23.96
N ALA A 240 7.72 -3.54 -23.28
CA ALA A 240 8.38 -4.68 -23.92
C ALA A 240 7.36 -5.59 -24.63
N MET A 241 6.23 -5.89 -23.99
CA MET A 241 5.17 -6.69 -24.58
C MET A 241 4.61 -6.05 -25.86
N LEU A 242 4.29 -4.75 -25.81
CA LEU A 242 3.79 -4.02 -26.97
C LEU A 242 4.81 -3.99 -28.12
N ALA A 243 6.10 -3.82 -27.81
CA ALA A 243 7.18 -3.86 -28.79
C ALA A 243 7.30 -5.24 -29.46
N ILE A 244 7.24 -6.32 -28.68
CA ILE A 244 7.28 -7.70 -29.18
C ILE A 244 6.08 -7.95 -30.10
N VAL A 245 4.87 -7.61 -29.67
CA VAL A 245 3.65 -7.80 -30.47
C VAL A 245 3.70 -6.98 -31.77
N ALA A 246 4.24 -5.76 -31.72
CA ALA A 246 4.44 -4.93 -32.90
C ALA A 246 5.48 -5.53 -33.87
N GLN A 247 6.60 -6.02 -33.36
CA GLN A 247 7.64 -6.69 -34.17
C GLN A 247 7.11 -7.94 -34.88
N LEU A 248 6.19 -8.67 -34.24
CA LEU A 248 5.51 -9.83 -34.81
C LEU A 248 4.42 -9.45 -35.84
N GLY A 249 4.16 -8.17 -36.06
CA GLY A 249 3.08 -7.70 -36.95
C GLY A 249 1.68 -8.05 -36.42
N ALA A 250 1.55 -8.24 -35.10
CA ALA A 250 0.41 -8.85 -34.44
C ALA A 250 -0.43 -7.86 -33.63
N SER A 251 -0.59 -6.62 -34.11
CA SER A 251 -1.25 -5.55 -33.35
C SER A 251 -2.68 -5.91 -32.90
N ALA A 252 -3.38 -6.79 -33.63
CA ALA A 252 -4.70 -7.28 -33.24
C ALA A 252 -4.69 -8.16 -31.96
N GLN A 253 -3.53 -8.70 -31.57
CA GLN A 253 -3.34 -9.57 -30.41
C GLN A 253 -2.82 -8.82 -29.18
N GLN A 254 -2.60 -7.51 -29.26
CA GLN A 254 -2.08 -6.71 -28.13
C GLN A 254 -2.89 -6.90 -26.85
N ALA A 255 -4.22 -6.88 -26.94
CA ALA A 255 -5.09 -7.04 -25.78
C ALA A 255 -4.94 -8.42 -25.12
N ASP A 256 -4.91 -9.49 -25.91
CA ASP A 256 -4.72 -10.85 -25.39
C ASP A 256 -3.32 -11.04 -24.79
N ALA A 257 -2.27 -10.46 -25.41
CA ALA A 257 -0.91 -10.54 -24.90
C ALA A 257 -0.75 -9.80 -23.54
N MET A 258 -1.37 -8.62 -23.42
CA MET A 258 -1.41 -7.86 -22.17
C MET A 258 -2.22 -8.60 -21.09
N GLU A 259 -3.34 -9.23 -21.47
CA GLU A 259 -4.15 -10.01 -20.55
C GLU A 259 -3.42 -11.26 -20.04
N LEU A 260 -2.68 -11.97 -20.92
CA LEU A 260 -1.86 -13.10 -20.51
C LEU A 260 -0.84 -12.67 -19.44
N MET A 261 -0.12 -11.58 -19.69
CA MET A 261 0.82 -11.00 -18.72
C MET A 261 0.13 -10.63 -17.40
N ARG A 262 -1.03 -9.97 -17.46
CA ARG A 262 -1.78 -9.61 -16.24
C ARG A 262 -2.15 -10.85 -15.43
N LEU A 263 -2.66 -11.89 -16.10
CA LEU A 263 -3.09 -13.13 -15.45
C LEU A 263 -1.92 -13.91 -14.84
N GLU A 264 -0.77 -14.00 -15.52
CA GLU A 264 0.46 -14.61 -14.98
C GLU A 264 0.91 -13.94 -13.66
N HIS A 265 0.85 -12.62 -13.60
CA HIS A 265 1.19 -11.87 -12.38
C HIS A 265 0.14 -12.00 -11.27
N ILE A 266 -1.14 -12.22 -11.61
CA ILE A 266 -2.17 -12.54 -10.63
C ILE A 266 -1.96 -13.94 -10.09
N LYS A 267 -1.61 -14.90 -10.94
CA LYS A 267 -1.31 -16.28 -10.54
C LYS A 267 -0.26 -16.32 -9.44
N VAL A 268 0.86 -15.59 -9.62
CA VAL A 268 1.93 -15.52 -8.60
C VAL A 268 1.41 -15.01 -7.26
N ARG A 269 0.54 -14.01 -7.25
CA ARG A 269 -0.03 -13.47 -6.00
C ARG A 269 -0.99 -14.45 -5.35
N LEU A 270 -1.81 -15.15 -6.13
CA LEU A 270 -2.69 -16.20 -5.61
C LEU A 270 -1.86 -17.37 -5.06
N ASP A 271 -0.79 -17.78 -5.77
CA ASP A 271 0.14 -18.80 -5.27
C ASP A 271 0.78 -18.36 -3.94
N GLN A 272 1.17 -17.09 -3.81
CA GLN A 272 1.69 -16.54 -2.55
C GLN A 272 0.65 -16.56 -1.43
N LEU A 273 -0.60 -16.19 -1.72
CA LEU A 273 -1.69 -16.22 -0.74
C LEU A 273 -2.01 -17.66 -0.30
N SER A 274 -1.90 -18.65 -1.18
CA SER A 274 -2.13 -20.07 -0.82
C SER A 274 -1.17 -20.58 0.26
N GLY A 275 0.04 -19.99 0.33
CA GLY A 275 1.06 -20.31 1.33
C GLY A 275 1.25 -19.24 2.40
N ILE A 276 0.36 -18.24 2.47
CA ILE A 276 0.50 -17.17 3.46
C ILE A 276 0.21 -17.70 4.86
N THR A 277 0.95 -17.22 5.84
CA THR A 277 0.76 -17.58 7.25
C THR A 277 0.28 -16.38 8.03
N CYS A 278 -0.35 -16.61 9.19
CA CYS A 278 -0.76 -15.52 10.09
C CYS A 278 0.42 -14.59 10.43
N ALA A 279 1.61 -15.18 10.62
CA ALA A 279 2.86 -14.50 10.92
C ALA A 279 3.45 -13.68 9.76
N ALA A 280 2.92 -13.79 8.53
CA ALA A 280 3.35 -12.96 7.41
C ALA A 280 2.80 -11.53 7.49
N CYS A 281 1.61 -11.36 8.08
CA CYS A 281 0.96 -10.06 8.25
C CYS A 281 0.98 -9.58 9.70
N HIS A 282 0.87 -10.50 10.65
CA HIS A 282 0.98 -10.19 12.07
C HIS A 282 2.42 -10.43 12.53
N THR A 283 3.21 -9.37 12.56
CA THR A 283 4.64 -9.46 12.82
C THR A 283 5.00 -8.81 14.15
N TYR A 284 6.20 -9.13 14.62
CA TYR A 284 6.83 -8.39 15.72
C TYR A 284 6.99 -6.91 15.34
N ASN A 285 6.71 -6.03 16.28
CA ASN A 285 6.85 -4.59 16.10
C ASN A 285 8.14 -4.10 16.74
N GLU A 286 9.05 -3.59 15.92
CA GLU A 286 10.36 -3.13 16.37
C GLU A 286 10.30 -1.95 17.34
N ALA A 287 9.21 -1.17 17.32
CA ALA A 287 8.97 -0.08 18.27
C ALA A 287 8.74 -0.55 19.72
N GLY A 288 8.61 -1.86 19.97
CA GLY A 288 8.58 -2.46 21.30
C GLY A 288 7.28 -2.27 22.09
N ASN A 289 6.31 -1.51 21.57
CA ASN A 289 5.03 -1.25 22.22
C ASN A 289 3.96 -2.33 21.98
N SER A 290 4.27 -3.36 21.18
CA SER A 290 3.41 -4.52 20.95
C SER A 290 4.26 -5.71 20.47
N HIS A 291 4.07 -6.92 20.99
CA HIS A 291 4.83 -8.08 20.52
C HIS A 291 4.31 -8.60 19.18
N PHE A 292 3.04 -8.40 18.90
CA PHE A 292 2.36 -8.94 17.72
C PHE A 292 1.30 -7.96 17.24
N LYS A 293 1.53 -7.32 16.08
CA LYS A 293 0.54 -6.44 15.44
C LYS A 293 0.53 -6.61 13.93
N VAL A 294 -0.54 -6.17 13.29
CA VAL A 294 -0.60 -6.10 11.83
C VAL A 294 0.45 -5.10 11.32
N ASN A 295 1.30 -5.55 10.40
CA ASN A 295 2.24 -4.68 9.71
C ASN A 295 1.66 -4.18 8.38
N GLN A 296 1.30 -2.89 8.35
CA GLN A 296 0.74 -2.25 7.15
C GLN A 296 1.70 -2.27 5.95
N SER A 297 3.03 -2.30 6.19
CA SER A 297 3.98 -2.36 5.08
C SER A 297 3.83 -3.65 4.28
N SER A 298 3.41 -4.76 4.89
CA SER A 298 3.14 -6.02 4.19
C SER A 298 2.02 -5.86 3.15
N CYS A 299 0.98 -5.09 3.48
CA CYS A 299 -0.10 -4.75 2.55
C CYS A 299 0.43 -3.95 1.36
N PHE A 300 1.19 -2.88 1.64
CA PHE A 300 1.71 -1.99 0.61
C PHE A 300 2.65 -2.72 -0.34
N THR A 301 3.59 -3.51 0.21
CA THR A 301 4.50 -4.33 -0.59
C THR A 301 3.73 -5.28 -1.50
N CYS A 302 2.82 -6.10 -0.97
CA CYS A 302 2.11 -7.09 -1.79
C CYS A 302 1.23 -6.44 -2.88
N HIS A 303 0.50 -5.38 -2.53
CA HIS A 303 -0.48 -4.77 -3.41
C HIS A 303 0.11 -3.82 -4.44
N PHE A 304 1.22 -3.13 -4.15
CA PHE A 304 1.80 -2.13 -5.05
C PHE A 304 3.06 -2.59 -5.80
N THR A 305 3.77 -3.64 -5.33
CA THR A 305 4.95 -4.14 -6.06
C THR A 305 4.57 -4.51 -7.49
N ASN A 306 5.30 -3.96 -8.47
CA ASN A 306 5.13 -4.30 -9.88
C ASN A 306 3.71 -4.09 -10.43
N GLN A 307 2.95 -3.16 -9.82
CA GLN A 307 1.65 -2.71 -10.31
C GLN A 307 1.71 -1.28 -10.86
N GLU A 308 0.84 -0.99 -11.81
CA GLU A 308 0.56 0.39 -12.18
C GLU A 308 -0.33 1.07 -11.13
N PHE A 309 -0.33 2.40 -11.13
CA PHE A 309 -1.13 3.20 -10.23
C PHE A 309 -2.63 2.86 -10.37
N ASN A 310 -3.29 2.54 -9.25
CA ASN A 310 -4.72 2.23 -9.19
C ASN A 310 -5.16 1.10 -10.16
N ARG A 311 -4.35 0.03 -10.28
CA ARG A 311 -4.63 -1.15 -11.11
C ARG A 311 -4.48 -2.46 -10.34
N ASP A 312 -5.28 -3.46 -10.73
CA ASP A 312 -5.25 -4.82 -10.20
C ASP A 312 -5.24 -4.83 -8.66
N SER A 313 -4.23 -5.43 -8.01
CA SER A 313 -4.16 -5.48 -6.55
C SER A 313 -4.03 -4.11 -5.89
N GLY A 314 -3.50 -3.11 -6.60
CA GLY A 314 -3.30 -1.75 -6.10
C GLY A 314 -4.48 -0.80 -6.34
N GLU A 315 -5.63 -1.29 -6.79
CA GLU A 315 -6.84 -0.48 -6.94
C GLU A 315 -7.27 0.12 -5.60
N CYS A 316 -7.42 1.45 -5.56
CA CYS A 316 -7.65 2.19 -4.32
C CYS A 316 -8.91 1.71 -3.60
N LEU A 317 -9.99 1.46 -4.36
CA LEU A 317 -11.30 1.08 -3.84
C LEU A 317 -11.39 -0.37 -3.36
N LYS A 318 -10.35 -1.19 -3.55
CA LYS A 318 -10.26 -2.52 -2.92
C LYS A 318 -9.97 -2.43 -1.42
N CYS A 319 -9.39 -1.31 -0.98
CA CYS A 319 -9.07 -1.07 0.42
C CYS A 319 -9.84 0.12 0.96
N HIS A 320 -9.98 1.20 0.19
CA HIS A 320 -10.55 2.45 0.64
C HIS A 320 -12.02 2.62 0.27
N GLU A 321 -12.82 3.05 1.23
CA GLU A 321 -14.07 3.72 0.96
C GLU A 321 -13.82 5.19 0.58
N PRO A 322 -14.55 5.75 -0.40
CA PRO A 322 -14.47 7.17 -0.67
C PRO A 322 -14.91 7.96 0.58
N PRO A 323 -14.20 9.03 0.96
CA PRO A 323 -14.61 9.88 2.06
C PRO A 323 -16.07 10.31 1.92
N SER A 324 -16.86 10.11 2.98
CA SER A 324 -18.29 10.49 3.00
C SER A 324 -18.52 11.98 3.24
N ARG A 325 -17.49 12.70 3.69
CA ARG A 325 -17.54 14.14 3.95
C ARG A 325 -17.16 14.94 2.71
N MET A 326 -17.75 16.12 2.59
CA MET A 326 -17.31 17.13 1.65
C MET A 326 -15.92 17.66 2.04
N ILE A 327 -15.05 17.86 1.06
CA ILE A 327 -13.70 18.40 1.25
C ILE A 327 -13.63 19.77 0.57
N ALA A 328 -13.15 20.79 1.30
CA ALA A 328 -12.88 22.09 0.70
C ALA A 328 -11.69 21.97 -0.29
N VAL A 329 -11.91 22.42 -1.52
CA VAL A 329 -10.94 22.34 -2.63
C VAL A 329 -10.63 23.72 -3.24
N HIS A 330 -11.54 24.69 -3.11
CA HIS A 330 -11.27 26.09 -3.47
C HIS A 330 -11.55 27.02 -2.28
N GLY A 331 -10.65 27.94 -1.98
CA GLY A 331 -10.80 28.98 -0.96
C GLY A 331 -9.50 29.76 -0.80
N ALA A 332 -9.58 31.09 -0.70
CA ALA A 332 -8.41 31.94 -0.47
C ALA A 332 -7.97 31.91 1.01
N PRO A 333 -6.67 32.02 1.32
CA PRO A 333 -6.23 32.49 2.64
C PRO A 333 -6.89 33.84 2.92
N ALA A 334 -7.52 34.00 4.07
CA ALA A 334 -8.07 35.28 4.48
C ALA A 334 -6.94 36.14 5.07
N ASP A 335 -6.04 36.66 4.23
CA ASP A 335 -4.96 37.51 4.72
C ASP A 335 -5.22 38.99 4.43
N SER A 336 -5.50 39.69 5.53
CA SER A 336 -5.01 41.03 5.86
C SER A 336 -4.54 41.93 4.71
N ASP A 337 -5.46 42.42 3.88
CA ASP A 337 -5.66 43.86 3.76
C ASP A 337 -6.98 44.13 3.04
N GLY A 338 -7.64 45.23 3.39
CA GLY A 338 -9.02 45.55 3.04
C GLY A 338 -9.33 45.81 1.56
N LEU A 339 -8.60 45.23 0.60
CA LEU A 339 -8.99 45.26 -0.81
C LEU A 339 -9.93 44.10 -1.14
N ARG A 340 -11.22 44.39 -0.96
CA ARG A 340 -12.33 43.64 -1.56
C ARG A 340 -12.20 43.66 -3.09
N ASN A 341 -11.54 42.65 -3.66
CA ASN A 341 -11.77 42.30 -5.06
C ASN A 341 -13.11 41.58 -5.15
N ALA A 342 -14.03 42.19 -5.90
CA ALA A 342 -15.34 41.65 -6.21
C ALA A 342 -15.17 40.32 -6.98
N GLY A 343 -15.55 39.21 -6.34
CA GLY A 343 -15.46 37.87 -6.93
C GLY A 343 -14.93 36.78 -6.01
N ALA A 344 -14.80 37.00 -4.69
CA ALA A 344 -14.48 35.95 -3.72
C ALA A 344 -15.53 34.82 -3.83
N SER A 345 -15.18 33.79 -4.59
CA SER A 345 -16.02 32.64 -4.84
C SER A 345 -16.20 31.88 -3.53
N SER A 346 -17.43 31.42 -3.30
CA SER A 346 -17.77 30.45 -2.26
C SER A 346 -16.72 29.35 -2.18
N THR A 347 -16.34 28.95 -0.97
CA THR A 347 -15.48 27.77 -0.77
C THR A 347 -16.00 26.61 -1.60
N GLY A 348 -15.23 26.19 -2.60
CA GLY A 348 -15.59 25.07 -3.46
C GLY A 348 -15.48 23.79 -2.65
N MET A 349 -16.58 23.06 -2.52
CA MET A 349 -16.64 21.80 -1.78
C MET A 349 -16.72 20.62 -2.76
N MET A 350 -16.00 19.55 -2.48
CA MET A 350 -15.91 18.35 -3.30
C MET A 350 -16.43 17.13 -2.53
N ASP A 351 -17.38 16.41 -3.13
CA ASP A 351 -17.80 15.08 -2.68
C ASP A 351 -16.99 14.01 -3.43
N HIS A 352 -16.24 13.16 -2.72
CA HIS A 352 -15.48 12.09 -3.36
C HIS A 352 -16.38 11.02 -4.00
N ARG A 353 -17.63 10.89 -3.54
CA ARG A 353 -18.61 9.97 -4.14
C ARG A 353 -19.01 10.43 -5.53
N ASP A 354 -19.12 11.75 -5.76
CA ASP A 354 -19.35 12.32 -7.10
C ASP A 354 -18.14 12.07 -8.00
N ILE A 355 -16.92 12.27 -7.49
CA ILE A 355 -15.67 11.99 -8.23
C ILE A 355 -15.63 10.53 -8.71
N VAL A 356 -15.94 9.58 -7.82
CA VAL A 356 -16.01 8.15 -8.15
C VAL A 356 -17.15 7.87 -9.15
N ALA A 357 -18.35 8.43 -8.93
CA ALA A 357 -19.50 8.22 -9.80
C ALA A 357 -19.28 8.75 -11.23
N ARG A 358 -18.51 9.84 -11.37
CA ARG A 358 -18.13 10.45 -12.65
C ARG A 358 -16.94 9.77 -13.32
N GLY A 359 -16.30 8.80 -12.66
CA GLY A 359 -15.15 8.07 -13.20
C GLY A 359 -13.91 8.93 -13.37
N ILE A 360 -13.74 9.97 -12.55
CA ILE A 360 -12.54 10.81 -12.58
C ILE A 360 -11.37 10.01 -12.01
N ASP A 361 -10.27 9.92 -12.77
CA ASP A 361 -9.10 9.14 -12.39
C ASP A 361 -8.46 9.70 -11.11
N CYS A 362 -8.26 8.85 -10.10
CA CYS A 362 -7.60 9.19 -8.84
C CYS A 362 -6.18 9.76 -9.06
N ALA A 363 -5.51 9.38 -10.16
CA ALA A 363 -4.21 9.91 -10.55
C ALA A 363 -4.23 11.45 -10.75
N SER A 364 -5.40 12.04 -11.00
CA SER A 364 -5.58 13.48 -11.15
C SER A 364 -5.22 14.26 -9.89
N CYS A 365 -5.39 13.65 -8.71
CA CYS A 365 -5.18 14.32 -7.42
C CYS A 365 -4.29 13.56 -6.42
N HIS A 366 -4.15 12.24 -6.59
CA HIS A 366 -3.55 11.34 -5.61
C HIS A 366 -2.34 10.58 -6.15
N LEU A 367 -1.68 11.06 -7.21
CA LEU A 367 -0.49 10.37 -7.75
C LEU A 367 0.67 10.30 -6.75
N ASP A 368 0.66 11.15 -5.72
CA ASP A 368 1.68 11.21 -4.67
C ASP A 368 1.50 10.20 -3.53
N VAL A 369 0.40 9.44 -3.51
CA VAL A 369 0.03 8.62 -2.35
C VAL A 369 0.82 7.32 -2.23
N VAL A 370 1.49 6.87 -3.29
CA VAL A 370 2.35 5.69 -3.29
C VAL A 370 3.77 6.14 -3.60
N GLN A 371 4.63 6.15 -2.60
CA GLN A 371 6.00 6.64 -2.71
C GLN A 371 6.99 5.50 -2.53
N GLY A 372 7.93 5.40 -3.47
CA GLY A 372 8.92 4.34 -3.56
C GLY A 372 8.41 3.12 -4.33
N ASP A 373 9.36 2.26 -4.67
CA ASP A 373 9.10 0.98 -5.32
C ASP A 373 9.57 -0.17 -4.39
N ALA A 374 8.79 -1.24 -4.31
CA ALA A 374 9.17 -2.42 -3.53
C ALA A 374 10.06 -3.35 -4.39
N VAL A 375 11.01 -2.77 -5.12
CA VAL A 375 11.93 -3.52 -5.98
C VAL A 375 12.90 -4.33 -5.13
N VAL A 376 13.17 -5.55 -5.57
CA VAL A 376 14.18 -6.46 -5.01
C VAL A 376 15.38 -6.50 -5.95
N SER A 377 16.58 -6.37 -5.43
CA SER A 377 17.84 -6.54 -6.18
C SER A 377 18.65 -7.72 -5.64
N ALA A 378 19.67 -8.16 -6.40
CA ALA A 378 20.55 -9.24 -5.96
C ALA A 378 21.30 -8.91 -4.64
N ARG A 379 21.41 -7.63 -4.31
CA ARG A 379 22.06 -7.15 -3.07
C ARG A 379 21.28 -7.58 -1.84
N GLU A 380 19.95 -7.50 -1.85
CA GLU A 380 19.13 -7.91 -0.71
C GLU A 380 19.36 -9.40 -0.39
N CYS A 381 19.47 -10.26 -1.42
CA CYS A 381 19.77 -11.69 -1.27
C CYS A 381 21.13 -11.95 -0.58
N ALA A 382 22.14 -11.12 -0.86
CA ALA A 382 23.50 -11.30 -0.36
C ALA A 382 23.65 -11.08 1.16
N HIS A 383 22.64 -10.52 1.84
CA HIS A 383 22.64 -10.38 3.30
C HIS A 383 22.56 -11.74 4.01
N CYS A 384 21.99 -12.75 3.35
CA CYS A 384 21.82 -14.10 3.90
C CYS A 384 22.53 -15.17 3.05
N HIS A 385 22.70 -14.94 1.75
CA HIS A 385 23.32 -15.88 0.82
C HIS A 385 24.72 -15.41 0.40
N ASP A 386 25.75 -16.10 0.87
CA ASP A 386 27.16 -15.78 0.64
C ASP A 386 27.80 -16.47 -0.58
N GLN A 387 27.03 -17.28 -1.32
CA GLN A 387 27.50 -18.07 -2.46
C GLN A 387 26.81 -17.65 -3.75
N ASP A 388 27.59 -17.42 -4.81
CA ASP A 388 27.14 -16.98 -6.14
C ASP A 388 26.03 -17.86 -6.73
N ARG A 389 25.95 -19.14 -6.38
CA ARG A 389 24.89 -20.05 -6.86
C ARG A 389 23.48 -19.55 -6.55
N PHE A 390 23.30 -18.71 -5.53
CA PHE A 390 22.00 -18.17 -5.12
C PHE A 390 21.64 -16.85 -5.82
N THR A 391 22.60 -16.16 -6.43
CA THR A 391 22.40 -14.83 -7.04
C THR A 391 22.72 -14.78 -8.53
N LYS A 392 23.44 -15.77 -9.08
CA LYS A 392 23.89 -15.78 -10.48
C LYS A 392 22.79 -15.61 -11.53
N ASP A 393 21.62 -16.19 -11.28
CA ASP A 393 20.51 -16.19 -12.24
C ASP A 393 19.43 -15.18 -11.84
N PHE A 394 19.74 -14.25 -10.92
CA PHE A 394 18.76 -13.32 -10.35
C PHE A 394 18.08 -12.49 -11.45
N GLU A 395 18.80 -11.99 -12.44
CA GLU A 395 18.20 -11.17 -13.52
C GLU A 395 17.37 -11.96 -14.53
N ALA A 396 17.53 -13.28 -14.59
CA ALA A 396 16.75 -14.16 -15.47
C ALA A 396 15.48 -14.70 -14.80
N ARG A 397 15.15 -14.20 -13.61
CA ARG A 397 14.01 -14.67 -12.81
C ARG A 397 12.68 -14.41 -13.52
N THR A 398 11.78 -15.38 -13.40
CA THR A 398 10.41 -15.32 -13.93
C THR A 398 9.39 -15.27 -12.81
N THR A 399 8.11 -15.13 -13.17
CA THR A 399 6.96 -15.30 -12.26
C THR A 399 7.05 -16.60 -11.45
N GLU A 400 7.44 -17.72 -12.08
CA GLU A 400 7.60 -19.01 -11.38
C GLU A 400 8.77 -19.00 -10.39
N THR A 401 9.89 -18.38 -10.77
CA THR A 401 11.06 -18.23 -9.88
C THR A 401 10.69 -17.42 -8.64
N VAL A 402 9.93 -16.32 -8.83
CA VAL A 402 9.45 -15.47 -7.74
C VAL A 402 8.45 -16.20 -6.84
N ALA A 403 7.55 -17.02 -7.40
CA ALA A 403 6.65 -17.85 -6.61
C ALA A 403 7.44 -18.81 -5.68
N GLU A 404 8.52 -19.41 -6.19
CA GLU A 404 9.37 -20.29 -5.39
C GLU A 404 10.14 -19.55 -4.29
N TYR A 405 10.62 -18.34 -4.57
CA TYR A 405 11.24 -17.49 -3.55
C TYR A 405 10.28 -17.21 -2.39
N HIS A 406 9.02 -16.89 -2.67
CA HIS A 406 8.02 -16.66 -1.63
C HIS A 406 7.70 -17.93 -0.85
N ARG A 407 7.60 -19.09 -1.51
CA ARG A 407 7.36 -20.38 -0.85
C ARG A 407 8.49 -20.74 0.12
N THR A 408 9.74 -20.58 -0.33
CA THR A 408 10.92 -20.93 0.46
C THR A 408 11.19 -19.95 1.60
N HIS A 409 10.91 -18.66 1.41
CA HIS A 409 11.28 -17.64 2.38
C HIS A 409 10.11 -17.19 3.25
N VAL A 410 8.95 -16.89 2.66
CA VAL A 410 7.80 -16.30 3.37
C VAL A 410 6.92 -17.40 3.96
N ALA A 411 6.48 -18.38 3.15
CA ALA A 411 5.61 -19.46 3.64
C ALA A 411 6.32 -20.33 4.68
N ALA A 412 7.62 -20.58 4.50
CA ALA A 412 8.44 -21.27 5.50
C ALA A 412 8.83 -20.40 6.72
N GLN A 413 8.48 -19.11 6.73
CA GLN A 413 8.80 -18.13 7.78
C GLN A 413 10.32 -17.94 8.02
N SER A 414 11.12 -18.06 6.96
CA SER A 414 12.58 -17.83 7.02
C SER A 414 12.94 -16.35 6.83
N ALA A 415 12.11 -15.59 6.11
CA ALA A 415 12.27 -14.15 5.89
C ALA A 415 10.91 -13.44 5.86
N GLN A 416 10.91 -12.14 6.17
CA GLN A 416 9.78 -11.24 6.06
C GLN A 416 9.84 -10.44 4.75
N CYS A 417 8.72 -9.80 4.37
CA CYS A 417 8.63 -9.00 3.15
C CYS A 417 9.77 -7.96 3.06
N GLY A 418 10.02 -7.24 4.15
CA GLY A 418 11.03 -6.18 4.23
C GLY A 418 12.49 -6.65 4.22
N ASP A 419 12.75 -7.96 4.36
CA ASP A 419 14.11 -8.51 4.20
C ASP A 419 14.55 -8.48 2.72
N CYS A 420 13.58 -8.49 1.79
CA CYS A 420 13.82 -8.51 0.35
C CYS A 420 13.31 -7.24 -0.35
N HIS A 421 12.12 -6.78 0.03
CA HIS A 421 11.45 -5.64 -0.59
C HIS A 421 11.78 -4.35 0.14
N ARG A 422 12.07 -3.30 -0.64
CA ARG A 422 12.15 -1.94 -0.11
C ARG A 422 10.78 -1.45 0.37
N ALA A 423 10.79 -0.57 1.34
CA ALA A 423 9.58 -0.03 1.94
C ALA A 423 8.85 0.90 0.96
N ILE A 424 7.53 0.72 0.87
CA ILE A 424 6.63 1.65 0.20
C ILE A 424 5.99 2.53 1.27
N ASN A 425 6.05 3.84 1.07
CA ASN A 425 5.34 4.80 1.90
C ASN A 425 3.99 5.11 1.26
N HIS A 426 2.91 4.60 1.84
CA HIS A 426 1.55 4.87 1.38
C HIS A 426 0.87 5.92 2.27
N ARG A 427 0.94 7.19 1.87
CA ARG A 427 0.37 8.33 2.61
C ARG A 427 0.21 9.56 1.71
N LEU A 428 -0.73 10.42 2.05
CA LEU A 428 -0.85 11.74 1.41
C LEU A 428 0.30 12.65 1.86
N ILE A 429 0.88 13.41 0.92
CA ILE A 429 1.72 14.56 1.27
C ILE A 429 0.86 15.60 1.99
N ASP A 430 1.44 16.24 3.01
CA ASP A 430 0.74 17.27 3.78
C ASP A 430 0.22 18.40 2.86
N PRO A 431 -1.08 18.77 2.94
CA PRO A 431 -1.68 19.85 2.16
C PRO A 431 -0.91 21.18 2.20
N VAL A 432 -0.33 21.56 3.33
CA VAL A 432 0.45 22.82 3.47
C VAL A 432 1.68 22.79 2.56
N MET A 433 2.16 21.60 2.26
CA MET A 433 3.31 21.36 1.39
C MET A 433 2.92 21.14 -0.07
N VAL A 434 1.63 21.03 -0.44
CA VAL A 434 1.24 20.68 -1.83
C VAL A 434 1.65 21.75 -2.85
N ALA A 435 1.49 23.03 -2.51
CA ALA A 435 1.84 24.14 -3.41
C ALA A 435 3.35 24.43 -3.46
N SER A 436 4.09 24.11 -2.40
CA SER A 436 5.50 24.48 -2.23
C SER A 436 6.47 23.31 -2.43
N SER A 437 6.03 22.07 -2.20
CA SER A 437 6.87 20.87 -2.25
C SER A 437 7.11 20.40 -3.68
N ALA A 438 8.39 20.28 -4.03
CA ALA A 438 8.79 19.57 -5.23
C ALA A 438 8.26 18.13 -5.25
N ALA A 439 8.19 17.47 -4.08
CA ALA A 439 7.79 16.07 -3.95
C ALA A 439 6.34 15.78 -4.36
N PHE A 440 5.46 16.79 -4.44
CA PHE A 440 4.09 16.60 -4.93
C PHE A 440 4.05 16.48 -6.46
N LEU A 441 4.91 17.22 -7.17
CA LEU A 441 5.02 17.14 -8.63
C LEU A 441 6.03 16.09 -9.08
N GLU A 442 6.98 15.71 -8.23
CA GLU A 442 8.07 14.79 -8.54
C GLU A 442 7.58 13.44 -9.12
N PRO A 443 6.57 12.74 -8.57
CA PRO A 443 6.03 11.52 -9.17
C PRO A 443 5.47 11.71 -10.59
N VAL A 444 4.97 12.91 -10.88
CA VAL A 444 4.47 13.27 -12.21
C VAL A 444 5.64 13.53 -13.16
N LEU A 445 6.68 14.21 -12.68
CA LEU A 445 7.81 14.69 -13.47
C LEU A 445 8.91 13.62 -13.71
N GLU A 446 9.12 12.69 -12.78
CA GLU A 446 10.12 11.62 -12.87
C GLU A 446 10.00 10.79 -14.16
N ASN A 447 8.78 10.66 -14.69
CA ASN A 447 8.51 9.98 -15.95
C ASN A 447 9.17 10.65 -17.18
N CYS A 448 9.59 11.92 -17.07
CA CYS A 448 10.05 12.73 -18.20
C CYS A 448 11.47 13.30 -17.99
N GLN A 449 11.84 13.58 -16.73
CA GLN A 449 13.10 14.26 -16.42
C GLN A 449 14.35 13.44 -16.77
N HIS A 450 14.26 12.11 -16.81
CA HIS A 450 15.39 11.25 -17.12
C HIS A 450 15.93 11.46 -18.54
N CYS A 451 15.04 11.73 -19.51
CA CYS A 451 15.43 11.94 -20.91
C CYS A 451 15.50 13.43 -21.28
N HIS A 452 14.69 14.29 -20.64
CA HIS A 452 14.71 15.74 -20.88
C HIS A 452 14.67 16.54 -19.57
N PRO A 453 15.82 16.74 -18.91
CA PRO A 453 15.89 17.55 -17.71
C PRO A 453 15.44 18.99 -18.02
N ASN A 454 14.51 19.52 -17.23
CA ASN A 454 13.93 20.87 -17.32
C ASN A 454 13.02 21.17 -18.52
N HIS A 455 12.57 20.18 -19.28
CA HIS A 455 11.67 20.44 -20.43
C HIS A 455 10.31 21.07 -20.05
N HIS A 456 9.89 20.98 -18.78
CA HIS A 456 8.63 21.55 -18.30
C HIS A 456 8.83 22.66 -17.27
N ARG A 457 9.99 23.31 -17.27
CA ARG A 457 10.37 24.29 -16.24
C ARG A 457 9.37 25.45 -16.19
N GLU A 458 9.11 26.10 -17.32
CA GLU A 458 8.25 27.28 -17.40
C GLU A 458 6.81 26.95 -17.01
N GLN A 459 6.30 25.78 -17.40
CA GLN A 459 4.97 25.30 -17.02
C GLN A 459 4.87 25.08 -15.51
N VAL A 460 5.88 24.45 -14.90
CA VAL A 460 5.93 24.21 -13.46
C VAL A 460 6.09 25.52 -12.68
N GLU A 461 6.97 26.42 -13.12
CA GLU A 461 7.17 27.74 -12.51
C GLU A 461 5.87 28.54 -12.53
N LEU A 462 5.21 28.62 -13.69
CA LEU A 462 3.94 29.33 -13.83
C LEU A 462 2.83 28.70 -12.96
N LEU A 463 2.68 27.38 -13.00
CA LEU A 463 1.70 26.64 -12.19
C LEU A 463 1.90 26.93 -10.70
N LYS A 464 3.15 26.90 -10.22
CA LYS A 464 3.52 27.24 -8.83
C LYS A 464 3.43 28.73 -8.52
N GLY A 465 3.21 29.59 -9.52
CA GLY A 465 3.22 31.04 -9.37
C GLY A 465 4.56 31.57 -8.89
N THR A 466 5.64 30.95 -9.39
CA THR A 466 7.03 31.29 -9.10
C THR A 466 7.75 31.58 -10.41
N GLY A 467 8.98 32.11 -10.35
CA GLY A 467 9.65 32.65 -11.53
C GLY A 467 9.06 34.01 -11.90
N GLY A 468 9.40 34.55 -13.07
CA GLY A 468 9.02 35.92 -13.46
C GLY A 468 9.75 36.99 -12.63
N HIS A 469 9.80 38.20 -13.17
CA HIS A 469 10.49 39.34 -12.58
C HIS A 469 9.50 40.39 -12.09
N GLY A 470 9.78 40.94 -10.89
CA GLY A 470 9.04 42.05 -10.29
C GLY A 470 7.80 41.68 -9.47
N VAL A 471 7.60 40.39 -9.17
CA VAL A 471 6.57 39.90 -8.24
C VAL A 471 7.24 39.26 -7.03
N ASP A 472 7.02 39.85 -5.86
CA ASP A 472 7.80 39.54 -4.64
C ASP A 472 7.32 38.29 -3.88
N HIS A 473 6.14 37.77 -4.21
CA HIS A 473 5.52 36.66 -3.48
C HIS A 473 5.00 35.57 -4.43
N PRO A 474 5.24 34.28 -4.11
CA PRO A 474 4.66 33.18 -4.86
C PRO A 474 3.14 33.23 -4.86
N MET A 475 2.52 33.01 -6.03
CA MET A 475 1.06 32.97 -6.19
C MET A 475 0.62 31.69 -6.87
N PRO A 476 0.67 30.54 -6.18
CA PRO A 476 0.37 29.25 -6.77
C PRO A 476 -1.07 29.18 -7.32
N ASN A 477 -1.26 28.39 -8.38
CA ASN A 477 -2.57 28.16 -8.95
C ASN A 477 -3.54 27.61 -7.88
N ALA A 478 -4.76 28.14 -7.81
CA ALA A 478 -5.78 27.73 -6.86
C ALA A 478 -6.13 26.23 -6.90
N MET A 479 -5.95 25.55 -8.03
CA MET A 479 -6.16 24.12 -8.20
C MET A 479 -5.14 23.26 -7.42
N PHE A 480 -3.99 23.81 -6.99
CA PHE A 480 -3.10 23.11 -6.04
C PHE A 480 -3.78 22.89 -4.69
N GLY A 481 -4.67 23.80 -4.25
CA GLY A 481 -5.47 23.61 -3.04
C GLY A 481 -6.37 22.37 -3.12
N SER A 482 -6.84 22.05 -4.33
CA SER A 482 -7.56 20.82 -4.67
C SER A 482 -6.67 19.60 -4.86
N ARG A 483 -5.35 19.74 -4.67
CA ARG A 483 -4.31 18.74 -5.01
C ARG A 483 -4.33 18.32 -6.48
N MET A 484 -4.77 19.19 -7.37
CA MET A 484 -4.73 18.89 -8.80
C MET A 484 -3.28 18.86 -9.27
N ASN A 485 -2.92 17.85 -10.06
CA ASN A 485 -1.61 17.77 -10.72
C ASN A 485 -1.75 17.78 -12.25
N CYS A 486 -0.63 17.67 -12.97
CA CYS A 486 -0.62 17.78 -14.43
C CYS A 486 -1.55 16.77 -15.11
N ARG A 487 -1.67 15.53 -14.58
CA ARG A 487 -2.52 14.47 -15.15
C ARG A 487 -4.00 14.80 -15.09
N GLY A 488 -4.40 15.64 -14.14
CA GLY A 488 -5.79 16.05 -14.01
C GLY A 488 -6.27 16.96 -15.15
N CYS A 489 -5.36 17.62 -15.87
CA CYS A 489 -5.68 18.33 -17.11
C CYS A 489 -5.17 17.57 -18.35
N HIS A 490 -3.95 17.03 -18.28
CA HIS A 490 -3.28 16.28 -19.34
C HIS A 490 -3.58 14.79 -19.21
N ALA A 491 -4.72 14.38 -19.74
CA ALA A 491 -5.21 13.00 -19.66
C ALA A 491 -5.29 12.27 -21.01
N LYS A 492 -5.20 12.97 -22.15
CA LYS A 492 -5.34 12.37 -23.48
C LYS A 492 -4.00 12.25 -24.19
N SER A 493 -3.74 11.10 -24.78
CA SER A 493 -2.66 10.96 -25.74
C SER A 493 -2.90 11.85 -26.96
N GLY A 494 -1.83 12.37 -27.52
CA GLY A 494 -1.75 13.17 -28.73
C GLY A 494 -0.36 13.07 -29.32
N GLU A 495 -0.08 13.88 -30.32
CA GLU A 495 1.22 13.97 -30.97
C GLU A 495 1.59 15.45 -31.09
N ASP A 496 2.88 15.76 -30.98
CA ASP A 496 3.39 17.09 -31.27
C ASP A 496 3.48 17.34 -32.79
N PHE A 497 3.96 18.52 -33.19
CA PHE A 497 4.10 18.88 -34.60
C PHE A 497 5.13 18.03 -35.38
N LYS A 498 5.95 17.24 -34.68
CA LYS A 498 6.94 16.31 -35.25
C LYS A 498 6.42 14.86 -35.28
N GLY A 499 5.23 14.61 -34.72
CA GLY A 499 4.67 13.27 -34.57
C GLY A 499 5.15 12.56 -33.30
N ASP A 500 5.81 13.26 -32.38
CA ASP A 500 6.25 12.68 -31.11
C ASP A 500 5.06 12.57 -30.14
N PRO A 501 4.89 11.46 -29.41
CA PRO A 501 3.78 11.28 -28.48
C PRO A 501 3.75 12.36 -27.39
N LEU A 502 2.59 13.01 -27.23
CA LEU A 502 2.32 14.05 -26.24
C LEU A 502 1.12 13.66 -25.38
N VAL A 503 1.06 14.14 -24.14
CA VAL A 503 -0.17 14.13 -23.35
C VAL A 503 -0.78 15.53 -23.36
N GLN A 504 -1.95 15.67 -23.99
CA GLN A 504 -2.62 16.96 -24.17
C GLN A 504 -3.80 17.15 -23.21
N ALA A 505 -3.99 18.40 -22.81
CA ALA A 505 -5.21 18.84 -22.15
C ALA A 505 -6.29 19.16 -23.19
N THR A 506 -7.55 18.90 -22.85
CA THR A 506 -8.68 19.25 -23.72
C THR A 506 -9.73 20.01 -22.93
N GLU A 507 -10.54 20.83 -23.61
CA GLU A 507 -11.68 21.52 -22.99
C GLU A 507 -12.58 20.55 -22.23
N ALA A 508 -12.76 19.33 -22.76
CA ALA A 508 -13.51 18.26 -22.11
C ALA A 508 -12.99 17.89 -20.70
N THR A 509 -11.68 18.02 -20.46
CA THR A 509 -11.09 17.70 -19.15
C THR A 509 -11.49 18.74 -18.09
N CYS A 510 -11.69 20.00 -18.47
CA CYS A 510 -12.13 21.05 -17.56
C CYS A 510 -13.57 20.79 -17.07
N VAL A 511 -14.45 20.42 -18.00
CA VAL A 511 -15.88 20.11 -17.74
C VAL A 511 -16.07 18.77 -17.01
N ALA A 512 -15.05 17.91 -17.02
CA ALA A 512 -15.08 16.71 -16.20
C ALA A 512 -15.06 17.04 -14.70
N CYS A 513 -14.63 18.25 -14.31
CA CYS A 513 -14.67 18.73 -12.93
C CYS A 513 -15.67 19.88 -12.73
N HIS A 514 -15.75 20.81 -13.69
CA HIS A 514 -16.61 22.00 -13.64
C HIS A 514 -17.91 21.83 -14.44
N SER A 515 -18.87 22.74 -14.30
CA SER A 515 -20.11 22.74 -15.09
C SER A 515 -19.85 23.03 -16.58
N ASP A 516 -20.82 22.74 -17.45
CA ASP A 516 -20.71 22.98 -18.90
C ASP A 516 -20.40 24.45 -19.25
N ASP A 517 -20.95 25.40 -18.49
CA ASP A 517 -20.70 26.84 -18.68
C ASP A 517 -19.22 27.23 -18.46
N TYR A 518 -18.42 26.37 -17.82
CA TYR A 518 -16.99 26.61 -17.60
C TYR A 518 -16.18 26.60 -18.91
N ARG A 519 -16.72 26.00 -19.97
CA ARG A 519 -16.11 26.03 -21.31
C ARG A 519 -15.94 27.45 -21.84
N ASP A 520 -16.97 28.27 -21.68
CA ASP A 520 -16.96 29.65 -22.17
C ASP A 520 -15.94 30.49 -21.38
N LEU A 521 -15.87 30.28 -20.08
CA LEU A 521 -14.86 30.91 -19.21
C LEU A 521 -13.43 30.52 -19.63
N PHE A 522 -13.20 29.24 -19.92
CA PHE A 522 -11.90 28.76 -20.38
C PHE A 522 -11.46 29.40 -21.70
N ARG A 523 -12.38 29.51 -22.68
CA ARG A 523 -12.10 30.19 -23.95
C ARG A 523 -11.79 31.68 -23.74
N GLN A 524 -12.58 32.34 -22.90
CA GLN A 524 -12.33 33.73 -22.54
C GLN A 524 -10.94 33.93 -21.94
N TRP A 525 -10.46 33.01 -21.08
CA TRP A 525 -9.12 33.11 -20.51
C TRP A 525 -8.03 32.99 -21.56
N ILE A 526 -8.18 32.07 -22.52
CA ILE A 526 -7.22 31.92 -23.62
C ILE A 526 -7.14 33.23 -24.43
N ASP A 527 -8.28 33.82 -24.77
CA ASP A 527 -8.34 35.06 -25.56
C ASP A 527 -7.74 36.26 -24.80
N GLU A 528 -8.00 36.35 -23.49
CA GLU A 528 -7.47 37.40 -22.62
C GLU A 528 -5.94 37.31 -22.49
N ILE A 529 -5.42 36.10 -22.21
CA ILE A 529 -3.97 35.85 -22.14
C ILE A 529 -3.32 36.23 -23.46
N LYS A 530 -3.90 35.79 -24.59
CA LYS A 530 -3.37 36.10 -25.92
C LYS A 530 -3.29 37.61 -26.13
N THR A 531 -4.37 38.34 -25.85
CA THR A 531 -4.43 39.81 -25.97
C THR A 531 -3.29 40.47 -25.21
N TYR A 532 -3.09 40.15 -23.93
CA TYR A 532 -2.04 40.77 -23.13
C TYR A 532 -0.62 40.38 -23.59
N THR A 533 -0.42 39.14 -24.06
CA THR A 533 0.89 38.76 -24.61
C THR A 533 1.23 39.55 -25.89
N ASP A 534 0.24 39.78 -26.75
CA ASP A 534 0.40 40.56 -27.99
C ASP A 534 0.63 42.05 -27.67
N GLU A 535 -0.12 42.60 -26.71
CA GLU A 535 0.06 43.98 -26.25
C GLU A 535 1.43 44.21 -25.61
N THR A 536 1.92 43.26 -24.80
CA THR A 536 3.24 43.34 -24.16
C THR A 536 4.35 43.28 -25.20
N GLU A 537 4.27 42.38 -26.19
CA GLU A 537 5.22 42.32 -27.29
C GLU A 537 5.25 43.62 -28.10
N ALA A 538 4.08 44.16 -28.42
CA ALA A 538 3.97 45.45 -29.10
C ALA A 538 4.56 46.59 -28.28
N ALA A 539 4.35 46.61 -26.96
CA ALA A 539 4.92 47.61 -26.06
C ALA A 539 6.45 47.54 -25.99
N ILE A 540 7.02 46.34 -25.92
CA ILE A 540 8.48 46.13 -26.00
C ILE A 540 9.02 46.73 -27.31
N GLY A 541 8.39 46.41 -28.44
CA GLY A 541 8.81 46.95 -29.75
C GLY A 541 8.75 48.48 -29.84
N ARG A 542 7.74 49.11 -29.23
CA ARG A 542 7.64 50.59 -29.16
C ARG A 542 8.79 51.20 -28.35
N VAL A 543 9.09 50.63 -27.19
CA VAL A 543 10.20 51.09 -26.32
C VAL A 543 11.54 50.94 -27.03
N GLU A 544 11.80 49.78 -27.65
CA GLU A 544 13.05 49.54 -28.38
C GLU A 544 13.23 50.49 -29.57
N SER A 545 12.15 50.75 -30.32
CA SER A 545 12.17 51.72 -31.42
C SER A 545 12.50 53.12 -30.90
N ARG A 546 11.89 53.53 -29.79
CA ARG A 546 12.14 54.83 -29.16
C ARG A 546 13.58 54.96 -28.65
N MET A 547 14.15 53.89 -28.10
CA MET A 547 15.55 53.87 -27.68
C MET A 547 16.50 54.05 -28.86
N ALA A 548 16.21 53.40 -29.99
CA ALA A 548 17.00 53.56 -31.22
C ALA A 548 16.99 55.02 -31.70
N GLU A 549 15.81 55.64 -31.77
CA GLU A 549 15.66 57.06 -32.13
C GLU A 549 16.47 58.00 -31.22
N LEU A 550 16.37 57.81 -29.90
CA LEU A 550 17.10 58.64 -28.93
C LEU A 550 18.62 58.45 -29.04
N THR A 551 19.06 57.22 -29.30
CA THR A 551 20.47 56.89 -29.49
C THR A 551 21.02 57.54 -30.76
N GLU A 552 20.29 57.47 -31.87
CA GLU A 552 20.63 58.16 -33.13
C GLU A 552 20.68 59.68 -32.96
N ALA A 553 19.78 60.24 -32.14
CA ALA A 553 19.76 61.66 -31.78
C ALA A 553 20.84 62.06 -30.76
N GLY A 554 21.67 61.14 -30.27
CA GLY A 554 22.71 61.40 -29.26
C GLY A 554 22.17 61.78 -27.88
N LYS A 555 20.90 61.47 -27.57
CA LYS A 555 20.28 61.71 -26.27
C LYS A 555 20.62 60.59 -25.28
N SER A 556 20.69 60.92 -23.99
CA SER A 556 20.91 59.94 -22.93
C SER A 556 19.65 59.10 -22.66
N LEU A 557 19.82 57.80 -22.47
CA LEU A 557 18.74 56.88 -22.09
C LEU A 557 18.59 56.75 -20.56
N PRO A 558 17.39 56.39 -20.05
CA PRO A 558 17.21 56.04 -18.64
C PRO A 558 18.12 54.88 -18.24
N ARG A 559 18.74 54.95 -17.05
CA ARG A 559 19.74 53.95 -16.61
C ARG A 559 19.21 52.53 -16.54
N ASN A 560 17.95 52.35 -16.17
CA ASN A 560 17.30 51.07 -15.96
C ASN A 560 16.51 50.57 -17.19
N ILE A 561 16.58 51.23 -18.34
CA ILE A 561 15.72 50.89 -19.49
C ILE A 561 15.96 49.48 -20.01
N ASN A 562 17.22 49.04 -20.02
CA ASN A 562 17.60 47.70 -20.46
C ASN A 562 17.05 46.64 -19.50
N ASP A 563 17.06 46.92 -18.20
CA ASP A 563 16.50 46.03 -17.17
C ASP A 563 14.98 45.91 -17.35
N VAL A 564 14.27 47.03 -17.56
CA VAL A 564 12.82 47.04 -17.80
C VAL A 564 12.44 46.18 -19.02
N ILE A 565 13.17 46.31 -20.13
CA ILE A 565 12.91 45.51 -21.34
C ILE A 565 13.28 44.05 -21.10
N SER A 566 14.40 43.78 -20.44
CA SER A 566 14.83 42.42 -20.11
C SER A 566 13.80 41.71 -19.25
N ASP A 567 13.29 42.38 -18.22
CA ASP A 567 12.25 41.86 -17.32
C ASP A 567 10.94 41.61 -18.07
N ALA A 568 10.51 42.55 -18.91
CA ALA A 568 9.30 42.40 -19.72
C ALA A 568 9.42 41.23 -20.73
N LYS A 569 10.57 41.09 -21.38
CA LYS A 569 10.85 39.96 -22.29
C LYS A 569 10.86 38.64 -21.54
N PHE A 570 11.46 38.60 -20.35
CA PHE A 570 11.51 37.41 -19.51
C PHE A 570 10.09 36.99 -19.09
N ASN A 571 9.29 37.93 -18.59
CA ASN A 571 7.89 37.69 -18.19
C ASN A 571 7.05 37.22 -19.38
N LEU A 572 7.16 37.88 -20.53
CA LEU A 572 6.46 37.49 -21.76
C LEU A 572 6.87 36.08 -22.20
N HIS A 573 8.16 35.75 -22.15
CA HIS A 573 8.66 34.42 -22.49
C HIS A 573 8.09 33.36 -21.55
N LEU A 574 8.13 33.59 -20.23
CA LEU A 574 7.58 32.68 -19.23
C LEU A 574 6.09 32.41 -19.47
N VAL A 575 5.29 33.45 -19.74
CA VAL A 575 3.84 33.27 -19.97
C VAL A 575 3.54 32.56 -21.30
N ARG A 576 4.31 32.84 -22.37
CA ARG A 576 4.14 32.17 -23.67
C ARG A 576 4.56 30.70 -23.62
N THR A 577 5.76 30.42 -23.13
CA THR A 577 6.32 29.06 -23.06
C THR A 577 5.62 28.22 -22.00
N GLY A 578 5.36 28.81 -20.84
CA GLY A 578 4.66 28.18 -19.73
C GLY A 578 3.16 28.01 -19.96
N ASN A 579 2.59 28.62 -21.01
CA ASN A 579 1.16 28.72 -21.28
C ASN A 579 0.37 29.32 -20.10
N GLY A 580 -0.03 30.59 -20.25
CA GLY A 580 -0.75 31.37 -19.23
C GLY A 580 -1.93 30.66 -18.54
N VAL A 581 -2.54 29.66 -19.16
CA VAL A 581 -3.63 28.84 -18.60
C VAL A 581 -3.20 28.08 -17.34
N HIS A 582 -1.93 27.66 -17.22
CA HIS A 582 -1.45 26.97 -16.03
C HIS A 582 -1.55 27.83 -14.77
N ASN A 583 -1.56 29.16 -14.90
CA ASN A 583 -1.89 30.07 -13.80
C ASN A 583 -2.30 31.44 -14.34
N LYS A 584 -3.58 31.55 -14.72
CA LYS A 584 -4.12 32.76 -15.36
C LYS A 584 -3.84 34.02 -14.53
N HIS A 585 -4.12 33.98 -13.22
CA HIS A 585 -3.94 35.12 -12.34
C HIS A 585 -2.49 35.59 -12.29
N TYR A 586 -1.54 34.66 -12.14
CA TYR A 586 -0.12 34.99 -12.14
C TYR A 586 0.37 35.53 -13.48
N ALA A 587 -0.06 34.88 -14.58
CA ALA A 587 0.26 35.32 -15.93
C ALA A 587 -0.23 36.76 -16.20
N MET A 588 -1.47 37.07 -15.81
CA MET A 588 -2.02 38.41 -15.94
C MET A 588 -1.22 39.43 -15.15
N GLN A 589 -0.84 39.12 -13.92
CA GLN A 589 -0.07 40.04 -13.08
C GLN A 589 1.33 40.33 -13.63
N LEU A 590 2.02 39.31 -14.17
CA LEU A 590 3.31 39.50 -14.83
C LEU A 590 3.22 40.39 -16.08
N LEU A 591 2.21 40.16 -16.92
CA LEU A 591 2.02 40.95 -18.15
C LEU A 591 1.58 42.39 -17.83
N ASP A 592 0.64 42.57 -16.91
CA ASP A 592 0.19 43.90 -16.44
C ASP A 592 1.35 44.70 -15.81
N LEU A 593 2.18 44.07 -14.97
CA LEU A 593 3.38 44.69 -14.43
C LEU A 593 4.36 45.11 -15.55
N SER A 594 4.58 44.22 -16.52
CA SER A 594 5.49 44.49 -17.64
C SER A 594 4.99 45.66 -18.49
N LEU A 595 3.69 45.70 -18.80
CA LEU A 595 3.06 46.80 -19.53
C LEU A 595 3.20 48.13 -18.77
N ARG A 596 2.87 48.17 -17.47
CA ARG A 596 3.03 49.38 -16.66
C ARG A 596 4.46 49.91 -16.66
N ASN A 597 5.44 49.03 -16.52
CA ASN A 597 6.86 49.42 -16.50
C ASN A 597 7.32 49.94 -17.88
N LEU A 598 6.87 49.31 -18.97
CA LEU A 598 7.17 49.76 -20.33
C LEU A 598 6.51 51.10 -20.65
N ASP A 599 5.26 51.31 -20.23
CA ASP A 599 4.56 52.58 -20.42
C ASP A 599 5.22 53.71 -19.63
N GLN A 600 5.62 53.45 -18.38
CA GLN A 600 6.38 54.42 -17.58
C GLN A 600 7.74 54.74 -18.20
N ALA A 601 8.41 53.75 -18.79
CA ALA A 601 9.66 53.95 -19.52
C ALA A 601 9.43 54.83 -20.78
N MET A 602 8.35 54.60 -21.53
CA MET A 602 7.97 55.44 -22.67
C MET A 602 7.71 56.89 -22.26
N ILE A 603 7.00 57.12 -21.15
CA ILE A 603 6.77 58.46 -20.61
C ILE A 603 8.11 59.15 -20.30
N THR A 604 8.99 58.46 -19.57
CA THR A 604 10.31 58.99 -19.19
C THR A 604 11.18 59.34 -20.41
N MET A 605 11.12 58.54 -21.48
CA MET A 605 11.83 58.79 -22.75
C MET A 605 11.17 59.85 -23.65
N SER A 606 9.95 60.28 -23.30
CA SER A 606 9.20 61.30 -24.02
C SER A 606 9.30 62.68 -23.36
N GLU A 607 9.79 62.74 -22.12
CA GLU A 607 10.14 63.99 -21.45
C GLU A 607 11.32 64.68 -22.18
N PRO A 608 11.29 66.02 -22.32
CA PRO A 608 12.14 66.77 -23.24
C PRO A 608 13.66 66.69 -23.00
#